data_AF-G2E5U2-F1
#
_entry.id   AF-G2E5U2-F1
#
_cell.length_a   1.000
_cell.length_b   1.000
_cell.length_c   1.000
_cell.angle_alpha   90.00
_cell.angle_beta   90.00
_cell.angle_gamma   90.00
#
_symmetry.space_group_name_H-M   'P 1'
#
loop_
_entity.id
_entity.type
_entity.pdbx_description
1 polymer ?
#
loop_
_entity_poly.entity_id
_entity_poly.type
_entity_poly.pdbx_seq_one_letter_code
_entity_poly.pdbx_strand_id
1 'polypeptide(L)'
;MKMTRHSLALALLTTSGTLLAADPAMDPDIAEAKGIVKQFATRLQGELQSAMQQGGPIKAISVCKERAPAIASSLAHSSGWEVGRTSLKVRNTTQNTPDDWERAVLTTFEERKAAGESVKTMAYSEIVDTEQGQRFRFMKAIPTQEVCLACHGSNLSPEVTAALDKNYPEDQARGYAPGDVRGAFTLSKPLINLALSNLHLE
;
A
#
# COMPACT_ATOMS: atom_id res chain seq x y z
N MET A 1 -8.96 -35.41 -79.74
CA MET A 1 -7.60 -35.05 -79.24
C MET A 1 -7.79 -34.19 -77.99
N LYS A 2 -7.04 -34.50 -76.94
CA LYS A 2 -7.13 -34.01 -75.55
C LYS A 2 -7.14 -32.48 -75.45
N MET A 3 -7.73 -31.93 -74.37
CA MET A 3 -7.05 -31.07 -73.38
C MET A 3 -8.05 -30.60 -72.30
N THR A 4 -8.13 -31.38 -71.21
CA THR A 4 -8.73 -30.98 -69.93
C THR A 4 -7.80 -29.99 -69.22
N ARG A 5 -8.24 -28.74 -69.06
CA ARG A 5 -7.54 -27.73 -68.26
C ARG A 5 -7.96 -27.89 -66.79
N HIS A 6 -7.04 -28.38 -65.97
CA HIS A 6 -7.21 -28.45 -64.52
C HIS A 6 -6.76 -27.09 -63.93
N SER A 7 -7.72 -26.31 -63.43
CA SER A 7 -7.42 -25.10 -62.66
C SER A 7 -7.00 -25.50 -61.25
N LEU A 8 -5.74 -25.27 -60.92
CA LEU A 8 -5.14 -25.50 -59.61
C LEU A 8 -5.60 -24.38 -58.66
N ALA A 9 -6.50 -24.69 -57.72
CA ALA A 9 -6.91 -23.75 -56.68
C ALA A 9 -5.84 -23.72 -55.57
N LEU A 10 -5.10 -22.61 -55.48
CA LEU A 10 -4.13 -22.36 -54.41
C LEU A 10 -4.89 -21.88 -53.16
N ALA A 11 -5.15 -22.79 -52.23
CA ALA A 11 -5.74 -22.48 -50.93
C ALA A 11 -4.69 -21.79 -50.04
N LEU A 12 -4.84 -20.48 -49.85
CA LEU A 12 -4.02 -19.68 -48.94
C LEU A 12 -4.52 -19.93 -47.50
N LEU A 13 -3.86 -20.81 -46.76
CA LEU A 13 -4.11 -20.97 -45.32
C LEU A 13 -3.53 -19.76 -44.57
N THR A 14 -4.38 -18.79 -44.25
CA THR A 14 -4.05 -17.75 -43.27
C THR A 14 -4.11 -18.36 -41.88
N THR A 15 -2.95 -18.66 -41.29
CA THR A 15 -2.83 -18.98 -39.87
C THR A 15 -3.11 -17.71 -39.06
N SER A 16 -4.34 -17.57 -38.58
CA SER A 16 -4.71 -16.58 -37.58
C SER A 16 -3.97 -16.90 -36.29
N GLY A 17 -2.87 -16.18 -36.03
CA GLY A 17 -2.21 -16.21 -34.72
C GLY A 17 -3.17 -15.65 -33.67
N THR A 18 -3.72 -16.53 -32.84
CA THR A 18 -4.41 -16.13 -31.62
C THR A 18 -3.38 -15.47 -30.71
N LEU A 19 -3.43 -14.14 -30.62
CA LEU A 19 -2.84 -13.37 -29.52
C LEU A 19 -3.49 -13.89 -28.23
N LEU A 20 -2.76 -14.74 -27.51
CA LEU A 20 -3.04 -15.03 -26.12
C LEU A 20 -2.82 -13.73 -25.35
N ALA A 21 -3.90 -12.96 -25.14
CA ALA A 21 -3.93 -11.99 -24.07
C ALA A 21 -3.59 -12.75 -22.79
N ALA A 22 -2.45 -12.45 -22.18
CA ALA A 22 -2.12 -12.98 -20.87
C ALA A 22 -3.28 -12.66 -19.93
N ASP A 23 -3.84 -13.69 -19.30
CA ASP A 23 -4.75 -13.53 -18.17
C ASP A 23 -4.13 -12.53 -17.18
N PRO A 24 -4.92 -11.67 -16.51
CA PRO A 24 -4.44 -10.87 -15.39
C PRO A 24 -4.21 -11.79 -14.19
N ALA A 25 -3.28 -12.73 -14.31
CA ALA A 25 -2.59 -13.31 -13.19
C ALA A 25 -2.09 -12.13 -12.36
N MET A 26 -2.63 -11.99 -11.14
CA MET A 26 -2.27 -10.91 -10.23
C MET A 26 -0.76 -10.71 -10.28
N ASP A 27 -0.35 -9.50 -10.65
CA ASP A 27 1.05 -9.11 -10.64
C ASP A 27 1.70 -9.62 -9.35
N PRO A 28 2.77 -10.45 -9.43
CA PRO A 28 3.39 -11.05 -8.26
C PRO A 28 3.81 -10.01 -7.23
N ASP A 29 4.14 -8.79 -7.66
CA ASP A 29 4.51 -7.68 -6.78
C ASP A 29 3.31 -7.17 -5.97
N ILE A 30 2.11 -7.17 -6.54
CA ILE A 30 0.86 -6.85 -5.82
C ILE A 30 0.58 -7.93 -4.76
N ALA A 31 0.74 -9.21 -5.10
CA ALA A 31 0.49 -10.31 -4.18
C ALA A 31 1.46 -10.26 -2.99
N GLU A 32 2.74 -10.01 -3.26
CA GLU A 32 3.80 -9.85 -2.26
C GLU A 32 3.51 -8.63 -1.35
N ALA A 33 3.22 -7.46 -1.93
CA ALA A 33 2.91 -6.24 -1.18
C ALA A 33 1.70 -6.43 -0.26
N LYS A 34 0.62 -7.09 -0.75
CA LYS A 34 -0.54 -7.44 0.08
C LYS A 34 -0.17 -8.36 1.24
N GLY A 35 0.76 -9.30 1.01
CA GLY A 35 1.30 -10.19 2.05
C GLY A 35 2.04 -9.41 3.15
N ILE A 36 2.90 -8.48 2.77
CA ILE A 36 3.64 -7.62 3.71
C ILE A 36 2.68 -6.72 4.49
N VAL A 37 1.72 -6.09 3.82
CA VAL A 37 0.69 -5.26 4.47
C VAL A 37 -0.12 -6.06 5.49
N LYS A 38 -0.53 -7.29 5.14
CA LYS A 38 -1.25 -8.17 6.06
C LYS A 38 -0.43 -8.47 7.31
N GLN A 39 0.86 -8.77 7.15
CA GLN A 39 1.76 -9.01 8.28
C GLN A 39 1.92 -7.75 9.15
N PHE A 40 2.11 -6.58 8.54
CA PHE A 40 2.20 -5.31 9.27
C PHE A 40 0.92 -5.06 10.05
N ALA A 41 -0.24 -5.07 9.39
CA ALA A 41 -1.53 -4.81 10.01
C ALA A 41 -1.80 -5.75 11.19
N THR A 42 -1.58 -7.06 11.03
CA THR A 42 -1.79 -8.06 12.09
C THR A 42 -0.87 -7.83 13.29
N ARG A 43 0.44 -7.63 13.06
CA ARG A 43 1.39 -7.39 14.16
C ARG A 43 1.06 -6.11 14.91
N LEU A 44 0.78 -5.04 14.19
CA LEU A 44 0.44 -3.75 14.78
C LEU A 44 -0.88 -3.82 15.57
N GLN A 45 -1.89 -4.48 15.03
CA GLN A 45 -3.17 -4.66 15.72
C GLN A 45 -3.01 -5.47 17.01
N GLY A 46 -2.22 -6.53 17.00
CA GLY A 46 -1.92 -7.33 18.19
C GLY A 46 -1.22 -6.52 19.28
N GLU A 47 -0.17 -5.77 18.92
CA GLU A 47 0.54 -4.90 19.88
C GLU A 47 -0.38 -3.78 20.42
N LEU A 48 -1.22 -3.18 19.57
CA LEU A 48 -2.19 -2.16 19.96
C LEU A 48 -3.21 -2.72 20.96
N GLN A 49 -3.83 -3.86 20.64
CA GLN A 49 -4.82 -4.49 21.51
C GLN A 49 -4.23 -4.85 22.88
N SER A 50 -3.02 -5.39 22.90
CA SER A 50 -2.32 -5.71 24.15
C SER A 50 -2.05 -4.47 24.98
N ALA A 51 -1.56 -3.39 24.39
CA ALA A 51 -1.32 -2.13 25.10
C ALA A 51 -2.60 -1.48 25.63
N MET A 52 -3.68 -1.51 24.83
CA MET A 52 -5.00 -1.03 25.23
C MET A 52 -5.54 -1.80 26.44
N GLN A 53 -5.39 -3.12 26.48
CA GLN A 53 -5.81 -3.95 27.62
C GLN A 53 -4.99 -3.68 28.88
N GLN A 54 -3.68 -3.46 28.72
CA GLN A 54 -2.77 -3.31 29.86
C GLN A 54 -2.77 -1.92 30.49
N GLY A 55 -3.07 -0.88 29.72
CA GLY A 55 -2.92 0.50 30.20
C GLY A 55 -3.72 1.53 29.40
N GLY A 56 -4.71 1.09 28.64
CA GLY A 56 -5.60 1.97 27.89
C GLY A 56 -4.92 2.79 26.79
N PRO A 57 -5.59 3.84 26.31
CA PRO A 57 -5.13 4.65 25.18
C PRO A 57 -3.77 5.31 25.42
N ILE A 58 -3.47 5.72 26.66
CA ILE A 58 -2.19 6.36 27.01
C ILE A 58 -1.02 5.41 26.76
N LYS A 59 -1.13 4.14 27.17
CA LYS A 59 -0.10 3.14 26.89
C LYS A 59 -0.02 2.80 25.40
N ALA A 60 -1.17 2.74 24.71
CA ALA A 60 -1.23 2.46 23.29
C ALA A 60 -0.55 3.54 22.40
N ILE A 61 -0.40 4.77 22.89
CA ILE A 61 0.32 5.83 22.16
C ILE A 61 1.77 5.40 21.85
N SER A 62 2.47 4.72 22.77
CA SER A 62 3.84 4.27 22.50
C SER A 62 3.91 3.19 21.42
N VAL A 63 2.87 2.36 21.26
CA VAL A 63 2.79 1.38 20.16
C VAL A 63 2.85 2.10 18.81
N CYS A 64 2.05 3.15 18.66
CA CYS A 64 2.04 3.93 17.42
C CYS A 64 3.36 4.68 17.17
N LYS A 65 4.05 5.09 18.25
CA LYS A 65 5.30 5.88 18.20
C LYS A 65 6.54 5.05 17.94
N GLU A 66 6.67 3.94 18.65
CA GLU A 66 7.92 3.17 18.73
C GLU A 66 7.79 1.84 18.01
N ARG A 67 6.67 1.16 18.23
CA ARG A 67 6.50 -0.21 17.76
C ARG A 67 6.13 -0.29 16.29
N ALA A 68 5.27 0.59 15.82
CA ALA A 68 4.90 0.60 14.42
C ALA A 68 6.08 0.89 13.47
N PRO A 69 6.99 1.85 13.76
CA PRO A 69 8.23 2.00 13.00
C PRO A 69 9.15 0.76 13.10
N ALA A 70 9.24 0.13 14.28
CA ALA A 70 10.03 -1.08 14.44
C ALA A 70 9.49 -2.28 13.61
N ILE A 71 8.16 -2.43 13.53
CA ILE A 71 7.51 -3.45 12.68
C ILE A 71 7.81 -3.15 11.20
N ALA A 72 7.67 -1.89 10.77
CA ALA A 72 7.96 -1.47 9.41
C ALA A 72 9.41 -1.77 9.03
N SER A 73 10.37 -1.38 9.88
CA SER A 73 11.80 -1.65 9.69
C SER A 73 12.11 -3.14 9.62
N SER A 74 11.52 -3.95 10.51
CA SER A 74 11.68 -5.40 10.49
C SER A 74 11.17 -6.03 9.19
N LEU A 75 10.00 -5.61 8.70
CA LEU A 75 9.42 -6.11 7.46
C LEU A 75 10.23 -5.66 6.24
N ALA A 76 10.70 -4.42 6.25
CA ALA A 76 11.56 -3.89 5.19
C ALA A 76 12.85 -4.72 5.06
N HIS A 77 13.52 -4.98 6.19
CA HIS A 77 14.72 -5.81 6.21
C HIS A 77 14.49 -7.24 5.70
N SER A 78 13.40 -7.89 6.11
CA SER A 78 13.14 -9.28 5.72
C SER A 78 12.63 -9.46 4.29
N SER A 79 12.00 -8.43 3.71
CA SER A 79 11.38 -8.52 2.38
C SER A 79 12.19 -7.85 1.27
N GLY A 80 13.11 -6.95 1.60
CA GLY A 80 13.80 -6.11 0.62
C GLY A 80 12.95 -4.95 0.10
N TRP A 81 11.73 -4.78 0.59
CA TRP A 81 10.90 -3.61 0.30
C TRP A 81 11.21 -2.46 1.24
N GLU A 82 11.01 -1.24 0.78
CA GLU A 82 10.69 -0.13 1.67
C GLU A 82 9.25 -0.31 2.15
N VAL A 83 9.03 -0.19 3.47
CA VAL A 83 7.74 -0.42 4.10
C VAL A 83 7.48 0.70 5.10
N GLY A 84 6.31 1.33 5.03
CA GLY A 84 5.97 2.46 5.88
C GLY A 84 4.47 2.66 6.05
N ARG A 85 4.14 3.77 6.71
CA ARG A 85 2.77 4.29 6.82
C ARG A 85 2.80 5.79 6.56
N THR A 86 1.73 6.29 5.96
CA THR A 86 1.61 7.71 5.64
C THR A 86 0.15 8.18 5.80
N SER A 87 -0.08 9.50 5.84
CA SER A 87 -1.41 10.07 6.05
C SER A 87 -1.51 11.51 5.58
N LEU A 88 -2.70 11.96 5.17
CA LEU A 88 -2.96 13.40 4.95
C LEU A 88 -3.06 14.17 6.27
N LYS A 89 -3.53 13.52 7.34
CA LYS A 89 -3.52 14.05 8.71
C LYS A 89 -2.43 13.34 9.50
N VAL A 90 -1.24 13.91 9.50
CA VAL A 90 -0.03 13.26 10.00
C VAL A 90 0.04 13.36 11.52
N ARG A 91 0.37 12.25 12.20
CA ARG A 91 0.66 12.24 13.65
C ARG A 91 2.15 12.36 13.94
N ASN A 92 2.94 11.56 13.23
CA ASN A 92 4.39 11.56 13.37
C ASN A 92 5.00 12.18 12.11
N THR A 93 5.21 13.49 12.15
CA THR A 93 5.70 14.31 11.03
C THR A 93 7.12 13.95 10.61
N THR A 94 7.91 13.36 11.52
CA THR A 94 9.28 12.93 11.24
C THR A 94 9.38 11.65 10.41
N GLN A 95 8.29 10.88 10.25
CA GLN A 95 8.33 9.56 9.61
C GLN A 95 7.19 9.28 8.62
N ASN A 96 6.02 9.89 8.80
CA ASN A 96 4.80 9.49 8.09
C ASN A 96 4.24 10.64 7.22
N THR A 97 5.08 11.61 6.88
CA THR A 97 4.70 12.71 5.99
C THR A 97 4.74 12.19 4.56
N PRO A 98 3.63 12.29 3.79
CA PRO A 98 3.58 11.77 2.44
C PRO A 98 4.45 12.59 1.49
N ASP A 99 5.13 11.88 0.58
CA ASP A 99 5.64 12.47 -0.65
C ASP A 99 4.48 12.82 -1.62
N ASP A 100 4.81 13.41 -2.78
CA ASP A 100 3.80 13.88 -3.72
C ASP A 100 2.95 12.74 -4.32
N TRP A 101 3.56 11.59 -4.58
CA TRP A 101 2.86 10.41 -5.09
C TRP A 101 1.91 9.85 -4.03
N GLU A 102 2.38 9.69 -2.79
CA GLU A 102 1.57 9.20 -1.68
C GLU A 102 0.41 10.15 -1.38
N ARG A 103 0.64 11.46 -1.45
CA ARG A 103 -0.38 12.48 -1.28
C ARG A 103 -1.46 12.40 -2.35
N ALA A 104 -1.07 12.22 -3.62
CA ALA A 104 -2.00 12.04 -4.72
C ALA A 104 -2.86 10.79 -4.50
N VAL A 105 -2.24 9.65 -4.18
CA VAL A 105 -2.95 8.39 -3.93
C VAL A 105 -3.90 8.49 -2.72
N LEU A 106 -3.46 9.12 -1.62
CA LEU A 106 -4.32 9.35 -0.45
C LEU A 106 -5.52 10.25 -0.78
N THR A 107 -5.32 11.27 -1.62
CA THR A 107 -6.40 12.16 -2.07
C THR A 107 -7.43 11.36 -2.89
N THR A 108 -6.97 10.51 -3.81
CA THR A 108 -7.83 9.58 -4.55
C THR A 108 -8.59 8.62 -3.63
N PHE A 109 -7.98 8.15 -2.53
CA PHE A 109 -8.69 7.32 -1.54
C PHE A 109 -9.81 8.09 -0.83
N GLU A 110 -9.60 9.37 -0.49
CA GLU A 110 -10.66 10.20 0.10
C GLU A 110 -11.81 10.45 -0.89
N GLU A 111 -11.50 10.71 -2.17
CA GLU A 111 -12.50 10.86 -3.24
C GLU A 111 -13.32 9.58 -3.43
N ARG A 112 -12.66 8.41 -3.48
CA ARG A 112 -13.33 7.11 -3.59
C ARG A 112 -14.22 6.83 -2.37
N LYS A 113 -13.77 7.21 -1.16
CA LYS A 113 -14.60 7.12 0.05
C LYS A 113 -15.84 8.01 -0.08
N ALA A 114 -15.68 9.24 -0.54
CA ALA A 114 -16.80 10.17 -0.75
C ALA A 114 -17.79 9.65 -1.80
N ALA A 115 -17.32 8.88 -2.78
CA ALA A 115 -18.15 8.18 -3.76
C ALA A 115 -18.82 6.89 -3.22
N GLY A 116 -18.61 6.53 -1.95
CA GLY A 116 -19.25 5.40 -1.29
C GLY A 116 -18.48 4.07 -1.37
N GLU A 117 -17.26 4.06 -1.90
CA GLU A 117 -16.45 2.84 -1.90
C GLU A 117 -15.95 2.51 -0.48
N SER A 118 -15.90 1.22 -0.14
CA SER A 118 -15.34 0.76 1.13
C SER A 118 -13.83 1.01 1.21
N VAL A 119 -13.38 1.78 2.21
CA VAL A 119 -11.94 2.01 2.48
C VAL A 119 -11.17 0.68 2.69
N LYS A 120 -11.85 -0.35 3.20
CA LYS A 120 -11.25 -1.66 3.42
C LYS A 120 -10.70 -2.28 2.12
N THR A 121 -11.32 -2.04 0.97
CA THR A 121 -10.90 -2.63 -0.32
C THR A 121 -9.90 -1.76 -1.08
N MET A 122 -9.78 -0.48 -0.75
CA MET A 122 -8.94 0.46 -1.49
C MET A 122 -7.46 0.10 -1.41
N ALA A 123 -6.87 -0.18 -2.57
CA ALA A 123 -5.45 -0.27 -2.81
C ALA A 123 -5.13 0.43 -4.14
N TYR A 124 -3.86 0.78 -4.32
CA TYR A 124 -3.33 1.35 -5.56
C TYR A 124 -1.89 0.87 -5.75
N SER A 125 -1.49 0.66 -7.00
CA SER A 125 -0.13 0.31 -7.36
C SER A 125 0.25 0.94 -8.68
N GLU A 126 1.52 1.30 -8.82
CA GLU A 126 2.04 1.96 -10.00
C GLU A 126 3.54 1.69 -10.12
N ILE A 127 4.04 1.69 -11.35
CA ILE A 127 5.47 1.76 -11.64
C ILE A 127 5.82 3.23 -11.86
N VAL A 128 6.73 3.76 -11.07
CA VAL A 128 7.18 5.15 -11.18
C VAL A 128 8.64 5.20 -11.62
N ASP A 129 8.96 6.16 -12.49
CA ASP A 129 10.34 6.48 -12.82
C ASP A 129 10.96 7.36 -11.73
N THR A 130 12.14 6.99 -11.27
CA THR A 130 12.93 7.78 -10.32
C THR A 130 14.34 8.00 -10.86
N GLU A 131 15.10 8.91 -10.25
CA GLU A 131 16.52 9.12 -10.59
C GLU A 131 17.36 7.84 -10.43
N GLN A 132 16.90 6.89 -9.61
CA GLN A 132 17.57 5.62 -9.34
C GLN A 132 17.04 4.47 -10.21
N GLY A 133 16.20 4.77 -11.20
CA GLY A 133 15.53 3.80 -12.06
C GLY A 133 14.06 3.60 -11.69
N GLN A 134 13.43 2.60 -12.32
CA GLN A 134 12.02 2.31 -12.12
C GLN A 134 11.78 1.65 -10.78
N ARG A 135 10.69 2.05 -10.12
CA ARG A 135 10.26 1.47 -8.85
C ARG A 135 8.81 1.04 -8.93
N PHE A 136 8.51 -0.13 -8.41
CA PHE A 136 7.15 -0.52 -8.12
C PHE A 136 6.73 0.10 -6.78
N ARG A 137 5.56 0.74 -6.74
CA ARG A 137 4.98 1.32 -5.53
C ARG A 137 3.59 0.76 -5.30
N PHE A 138 3.24 0.55 -4.04
CA PHE A 138 1.96 0.02 -3.61
C PHE A 138 1.46 0.74 -2.36
N MET A 139 0.18 1.11 -2.34
CA MET A 139 -0.49 1.64 -1.16
C MET A 139 -1.77 0.89 -0.86
N LYS A 140 -2.01 0.65 0.43
CA LYS A 140 -3.26 0.11 0.96
C LYS A 140 -3.85 1.07 1.99
N ALA A 141 -5.06 1.56 1.75
CA ALA A 141 -5.76 2.41 2.69
C ALA A 141 -6.01 1.69 4.02
N ILE A 142 -5.88 2.43 5.13
CA ILE A 142 -6.11 1.97 6.50
C ILE A 142 -7.48 2.52 6.95
N PRO A 143 -8.52 1.68 7.07
CA PRO A 143 -9.79 2.13 7.64
C PRO A 143 -9.69 2.29 9.16
N THR A 144 -10.32 3.32 9.70
CA THR A 144 -10.52 3.43 11.15
C THR A 144 -11.55 2.43 11.66
N GLN A 145 -11.27 1.84 12.84
CA GLN A 145 -12.18 1.00 13.61
C GLN A 145 -12.40 1.64 14.99
N GLU A 146 -13.35 1.12 15.77
CA GLU A 146 -13.67 1.64 17.12
C GLU A 146 -12.42 1.84 18.00
N VAL A 147 -11.52 0.84 18.05
CA VAL A 147 -10.28 0.93 18.84
C VAL A 147 -9.37 2.09 18.41
N CYS A 148 -9.41 2.48 17.13
CA CYS A 148 -8.63 3.58 16.61
C CYS A 148 -9.11 4.92 17.17
N LEU A 149 -10.42 5.05 17.41
CA LEU A 149 -11.05 6.31 17.77
C LEU A 149 -10.73 6.76 19.20
N ALA A 150 -10.23 5.85 20.04
CA ALA A 150 -9.72 6.19 21.37
C ALA A 150 -8.57 7.22 21.34
N CYS A 151 -7.83 7.31 20.23
CA CYS A 151 -6.76 8.31 20.03
C CYS A 151 -6.91 9.13 18.73
N HIS A 152 -7.82 8.74 17.85
CA HIS A 152 -8.03 9.37 16.54
C HIS A 152 -9.42 10.00 16.40
N GLY A 153 -10.34 9.76 17.34
CA GLY A 153 -11.69 10.29 17.30
C GLY A 153 -11.78 11.80 17.53
N SER A 154 -12.98 12.33 17.44
CA SER A 154 -13.28 13.74 17.74
C SER A 154 -13.41 14.02 19.24
N ASN A 155 -13.77 13.01 20.04
CA ASN A 155 -13.96 13.14 21.48
C ASN A 155 -12.88 12.36 22.23
N LEU A 156 -11.81 13.04 22.63
CA LEU A 156 -10.70 12.47 23.38
C LEU A 156 -10.74 12.94 24.84
N SER A 157 -10.37 12.07 25.77
CA SER A 157 -10.24 12.50 27.17
C SER A 157 -9.11 13.52 27.32
N PRO A 158 -9.15 14.37 28.37
CA PRO A 158 -8.07 15.32 28.66
C PRO A 158 -6.70 14.64 28.80
N GLU A 159 -6.66 13.46 29.42
CA GLU A 159 -5.42 12.70 29.66
C GLU A 159 -4.82 12.16 28.35
N VAL A 160 -5.67 11.66 27.45
CA VAL A 160 -5.24 11.21 26.11
C VAL A 160 -4.74 12.38 25.29
N THR A 161 -5.45 13.50 25.33
CA THR A 161 -5.06 14.74 24.63
C THR A 161 -3.70 15.21 25.10
N ALA A 162 -3.48 15.34 26.41
CA ALA A 162 -2.20 15.74 26.99
C ALA A 162 -1.07 14.76 26.64
N ALA A 163 -1.34 13.45 26.67
CA ALA A 163 -0.36 12.44 26.29
C ALA A 163 0.01 12.51 24.80
N LEU A 164 -0.96 12.79 23.93
CA LEU A 164 -0.71 13.00 22.50
C LEU A 164 0.10 14.27 22.27
N ASP A 165 -0.28 15.41 22.85
CA ASP A 165 0.41 16.69 22.68
C ASP A 165 1.87 16.61 23.15
N LYS A 166 2.12 15.90 24.27
CA LYS A 166 3.48 15.64 24.76
C LYS A 166 4.31 14.78 23.79
N ASN A 167 3.69 13.77 23.17
CA ASN A 167 4.41 12.82 22.32
C ASN A 167 4.53 13.25 20.87
N TYR A 168 3.60 14.10 20.41
CA TYR A 168 3.42 14.55 19.04
C TYR A 168 2.94 16.02 19.04
N PRO A 169 3.85 16.99 19.22
CA PRO A 169 3.48 18.41 19.26
C PRO A 169 2.80 18.93 17.98
N GLU A 170 3.04 18.26 16.85
CA GLU A 170 2.49 18.61 15.52
C GLU A 170 1.36 17.65 15.09
N ASP A 171 0.71 16.97 16.03
CA ASP A 171 -0.32 15.97 15.72
C ASP A 171 -1.54 16.57 15.02
N GLN A 172 -1.86 16.04 13.83
CA GLN A 172 -3.06 16.40 13.07
C GLN A 172 -4.10 15.27 13.03
N ALA A 173 -3.77 14.08 13.54
CA ALA A 173 -4.54 12.85 13.28
C ALA A 173 -5.74 12.65 14.22
N ARG A 174 -6.57 13.68 14.44
CA ARG A 174 -7.76 13.64 15.33
C ARG A 174 -9.04 13.93 14.57
N GLY A 175 -10.20 13.64 15.13
CA GLY A 175 -11.50 13.94 14.49
C GLY A 175 -11.93 12.95 13.41
N TYR A 176 -11.48 11.70 13.48
CA TYR A 176 -11.94 10.63 12.61
C TYR A 176 -13.24 10.00 13.13
N ALA A 177 -14.04 9.45 12.21
CA ALA A 177 -15.19 8.58 12.44
C ALA A 177 -14.86 7.12 12.06
N PRO A 178 -15.68 6.12 12.42
CA PRO A 178 -15.50 4.74 11.95
C PRO A 178 -15.56 4.66 10.41
N GLY A 179 -14.64 3.91 9.80
CA GLY A 179 -14.60 3.71 8.35
C GLY A 179 -13.92 4.82 7.54
N ASP A 180 -13.40 5.87 8.18
CA ASP A 180 -12.58 6.89 7.52
C ASP A 180 -11.24 6.35 7.03
N VAL A 181 -10.63 7.06 6.08
CA VAL A 181 -9.23 6.82 5.65
C VAL A 181 -8.31 7.39 6.73
N ARG A 182 -7.81 6.53 7.62
CA ARG A 182 -6.80 6.94 8.61
C ARG A 182 -5.49 7.37 7.93
N GLY A 183 -5.20 6.81 6.77
CA GLY A 183 -3.94 6.92 6.05
C GLY A 183 -3.76 5.66 5.20
N ALA A 184 -2.52 5.31 4.91
CA ALA A 184 -2.20 4.11 4.15
C ALA A 184 -0.92 3.42 4.64
N PHE A 185 -0.83 2.12 4.42
CA PHE A 185 0.47 1.45 4.29
C PHE A 185 1.05 1.81 2.93
N THR A 186 2.33 2.13 2.88
CA THR A 186 3.08 2.49 1.67
C THR A 186 4.28 1.55 1.53
N LEU A 187 4.44 0.99 0.34
CA LEU A 187 5.48 0.02 0.02
C LEU A 187 6.13 0.39 -1.30
N SER A 188 7.45 0.20 -1.39
CA SER A 188 8.17 0.38 -2.65
C SER A 188 9.33 -0.60 -2.77
N LYS A 189 9.63 -1.04 -3.99
CA LYS A 189 10.88 -1.73 -4.32
C LYS A 189 11.40 -1.31 -5.70
N PRO A 190 12.72 -1.37 -5.95
CA PRO A 190 13.25 -1.25 -7.30
C PRO A 190 12.68 -2.35 -8.20
N LEU A 191 12.40 -2.01 -9.46
CA LEU A 191 12.18 -3.02 -10.48
C LEU A 191 13.52 -3.47 -11.03
N ILE A 192 13.91 -4.71 -10.74
CA ILE A 192 15.09 -5.31 -11.35
C ILE A 192 14.68 -5.79 -12.74
N ASN A 193 15.05 -5.03 -13.77
CA ASN A 193 14.94 -5.50 -15.14
C ASN A 193 16.04 -6.54 -15.41
N LEU A 194 15.67 -7.82 -15.42
CA LEU A 194 16.59 -8.94 -15.65
C LEU A 194 17.28 -8.91 -17.03
N ALA A 195 16.89 -7.98 -17.92
CA ALA A 195 17.55 -7.77 -19.21
C ALA A 195 19.01 -7.27 -19.09
N LEU A 196 19.42 -6.68 -17.96
CA LEU A 196 20.78 -6.15 -17.77
C LEU A 196 21.74 -7.12 -17.06
N SER A 197 21.24 -8.23 -16.51
CA SER A 197 22.06 -9.24 -15.82
C SER A 197 22.88 -10.14 -16.76
N ASN A 198 22.62 -10.10 -18.08
CA ASN A 198 23.34 -10.89 -19.08
C ASN A 198 24.46 -10.12 -19.82
N LEU A 199 24.76 -8.88 -19.42
CA LEU A 199 25.73 -8.02 -20.11
C LEU A 199 27.15 -8.02 -19.50
N HIS A 200 27.43 -8.88 -18.51
CA HIS A 200 28.75 -8.96 -17.84
C HIS A 200 29.30 -10.39 -17.74
N LEU A 201 28.90 -11.28 -18.66
CA LEU A 201 29.55 -12.57 -18.86
C LEU A 201 30.03 -12.70 -20.30
N GLU A 202 31.02 -11.88 -20.67
CA GLU A 202 32.04 -12.21 -21.68
C GLU A 202 33.39 -11.65 -21.26
#